data_AF-A0A6B2C4H9-F1
#
_entry.id   AF-A0A6B2C4H9-F1
#
_cell.length_a   1.000
_cell.length_b   1.000
_cell.length_c   1.000
_cell.angle_alpha   90.00
_cell.angle_beta   90.00
_cell.angle_gamma   90.00
#
_symmetry.space_group_name_H-M   'P 1'
#
loop_
_entity.id
_entity.type
_entity.pdbx_description
1 polymer ?
#
loop_
_entity_poly.entity_id
_entity_poly.type
_entity_poly.pdbx_seq_one_letter_code
_entity_poly.pdbx_strand_id
1 'polypeptide(L)'
;GENNAKCLYAVGCKGPVAHCPWNRVGWINGVGGPTRTGGVCIGCTEPGFMDAFEPYYQKLPYVPASYESLKMGIGIGVAGLLAAGAIAGALSAKKEEGEEGKVETKEGEGGKA
;
A
#
# COMPACT_ATOMS: atom_id res chain seq x y z
N GLY A 1 8.09 -26.19 0.46
CA GLY A 1 9.31 -26.15 1.27
C GLY A 1 10.52 -26.21 0.36
N GLU A 2 10.70 -25.17 -0.45
CA GLU A 2 11.92 -24.98 -1.24
C GLU A 2 12.78 -23.96 -0.47
N ASN A 3 14.08 -24.18 -0.35
CA ASN A 3 15.01 -23.29 0.36
C ASN A 3 15.38 -22.06 -0.50
N ASN A 4 14.34 -21.40 -1.01
CA ASN A 4 14.44 -20.26 -1.89
C ASN A 4 14.19 -19.00 -1.05
N ALA A 5 14.95 -17.93 -1.22
CA ALA A 5 14.72 -16.64 -0.53
C ALA A 5 13.46 -15.89 -1.02
N LYS A 6 12.46 -16.61 -1.54
CA LYS A 6 11.22 -16.06 -2.08
C LYS A 6 10.21 -15.79 -0.96
N CYS A 7 9.35 -14.81 -1.18
CA CYS A 7 8.25 -14.52 -0.27
C CYS A 7 7.23 -15.67 -0.24
N LEU A 8 6.89 -16.14 0.95
CA LEU A 8 5.93 -17.23 1.17
C LEU A 8 4.47 -16.75 1.31
N TYR A 9 4.18 -15.50 0.93
CA TYR A 9 2.83 -14.94 1.04
C TYR A 9 1.80 -15.71 0.20
N ALA A 10 2.18 -16.07 -1.03
CA ALA A 10 1.32 -16.79 -1.97
C ALA A 10 0.90 -18.18 -1.46
N VAL A 11 1.71 -18.78 -0.56
CA VAL A 11 1.47 -20.09 0.04
C VAL A 11 0.87 -20.01 1.45
N GLY A 12 0.44 -18.82 1.89
CA GLY A 12 -0.31 -18.64 3.13
C GLY A 12 0.46 -18.08 4.32
N CYS A 13 1.68 -17.57 4.13
CA CYS A 13 2.43 -16.95 5.23
C CYS A 13 1.67 -15.79 5.88
N LYS A 14 1.40 -15.92 7.18
CA LYS A 14 0.73 -14.94 8.04
C LYS A 14 1.70 -13.92 8.66
N GLY A 15 2.95 -13.90 8.19
CA GLY A 15 3.99 -12.96 8.66
C GLY A 15 3.61 -11.47 8.65
N PRO A 16 2.86 -10.95 7.65
CA PRO A 16 2.49 -9.53 7.61
C PRO A 16 1.56 -9.07 8.73
N VAL A 17 0.80 -9.98 9.34
CA VAL A 17 -0.18 -9.67 10.41
C VAL A 17 0.28 -10.16 11.78
N ALA A 18 1.35 -10.97 11.83
CA ALA A 18 1.85 -11.57 13.07
C ALA A 18 2.85 -10.65 13.79
N HIS A 19 2.54 -10.27 15.03
CA HIS A 19 3.34 -9.46 15.94
C HIS A 19 4.33 -10.32 16.71
N CYS A 20 5.28 -10.94 16.00
CA CYS A 20 6.31 -11.78 16.61
C CYS A 20 7.72 -11.29 16.23
N PRO A 21 8.66 -11.15 17.19
CA PRO A 21 9.96 -10.56 16.94
C PRO A 21 10.95 -11.48 16.21
N TRP A 22 10.64 -12.76 16.02
CA TRP A 22 11.58 -13.76 15.47
C TRP A 22 12.11 -13.45 14.07
N ASN A 23 11.37 -12.66 13.27
CA ASN A 23 11.87 -12.17 12.00
C ASN A 23 13.11 -11.25 12.18
N ARG A 24 13.21 -10.56 13.31
CA ARG A 24 14.37 -9.74 13.71
C ARG A 24 15.37 -10.53 14.56
N VAL A 25 14.89 -11.24 15.59
CA VAL A 25 15.76 -11.86 16.62
C VAL A 25 16.09 -13.33 16.39
N GLY A 26 15.40 -14.02 15.48
CA GLY A 26 15.52 -15.48 15.29
C GLY A 26 14.75 -16.29 16.34
N TRP A 27 14.92 -17.62 16.30
CA TRP A 27 14.35 -18.53 17.30
C TRP A 27 15.40 -18.92 18.33
N ILE A 28 16.40 -19.71 17.93
CA ILE A 28 17.42 -20.26 18.83
C ILE A 28 18.72 -19.55 18.51
N ASN A 29 19.18 -18.67 19.41
CA ASN A 29 20.43 -17.90 19.25
C ASN A 29 20.52 -17.15 17.90
N GLY A 30 19.42 -16.54 17.43
CA GLY A 30 19.42 -15.85 16.14
C GLY A 30 19.16 -16.73 14.91
N VAL A 31 19.13 -18.05 15.08
CA VAL A 31 19.02 -19.03 14.00
C VAL A 31 17.58 -19.55 13.88
N GLY A 32 17.16 -19.75 12.63
CA GLY A 32 15.93 -20.45 12.28
C GLY A 32 14.66 -19.58 12.27
N GLY A 33 13.54 -20.25 12.45
CA GLY A 33 12.20 -19.70 12.33
C GLY A 33 11.51 -20.08 11.01
N PRO A 34 10.17 -20.08 10.96
CA PRO A 34 9.40 -20.74 9.92
C PRO A 34 9.84 -20.37 8.50
N THR A 35 9.87 -19.08 8.17
CA THR A 35 10.19 -18.62 6.81
C THR A 35 11.65 -18.84 6.43
N ARG A 36 12.57 -18.89 7.40
CA ARG A 36 14.00 -19.18 7.15
C ARG A 36 14.24 -20.66 6.83
N THR A 37 13.35 -21.54 7.25
CA THR A 37 13.38 -22.98 6.98
C THR A 37 12.37 -23.38 5.88
N GLY A 38 11.80 -22.41 5.15
CA GLY A 38 10.86 -22.66 4.07
C GLY A 38 9.43 -23.04 4.52
N GLY A 39 9.11 -22.84 5.80
CA GLY A 39 7.78 -22.98 6.39
C GLY A 39 7.00 -21.65 6.43
N VAL A 40 5.68 -21.73 6.42
CA VAL A 40 4.82 -20.56 6.56
C VAL A 40 4.75 -20.10 8.01
N CYS A 41 4.75 -18.78 8.24
CA CYS A 41 4.32 -18.26 9.53
C CYS A 41 2.82 -18.54 9.68
N ILE A 42 2.42 -19.13 10.80
CA ILE A 42 1.02 -19.43 11.13
C ILE A 42 0.37 -18.38 12.04
N GLY A 43 1.13 -17.38 12.49
CA GLY A 43 0.61 -16.32 13.36
C GLY A 43 0.36 -16.75 14.81
N CYS A 44 1.14 -17.68 15.36
CA CYS A 44 0.91 -18.23 16.71
C CYS A 44 0.93 -17.22 17.86
N THR A 45 1.42 -16.00 17.64
CA THR A 45 1.40 -14.91 18.64
C THR A 45 0.13 -14.06 18.60
N GLU A 46 -0.71 -14.27 17.59
CA GLU A 46 -1.96 -13.52 17.47
C GLU A 46 -3.07 -14.17 18.32
N PRO A 47 -4.01 -13.37 18.84
CA PRO A 47 -5.13 -13.89 19.62
C PRO A 47 -6.02 -14.77 18.75
N GLY A 48 -6.38 -15.96 19.27
CA GLY A 48 -7.28 -16.88 18.57
C GLY A 48 -6.70 -17.44 17.27
N PHE A 49 -5.38 -17.55 17.14
CA PHE A 49 -4.74 -17.85 15.86
C PHE A 49 -5.24 -19.13 15.18
N MET A 50 -5.63 -20.13 15.99
CA MET A 50 -6.10 -21.42 15.52
C MET A 50 -7.39 -21.27 14.70
N ASP A 51 -8.32 -20.43 15.16
CA ASP A 51 -9.59 -20.20 14.45
C ASP A 51 -9.48 -19.07 13.42
N ALA A 52 -8.67 -18.04 13.69
CA ALA A 52 -8.59 -16.85 12.85
C ALA A 52 -7.73 -17.03 11.59
N PHE A 53 -6.75 -17.93 11.62
CA PHE A 53 -5.79 -18.13 10.53
C PHE A 53 -5.84 -19.52 9.90
N GLU A 54 -6.76 -20.38 10.35
CA GLU A 54 -7.11 -21.59 9.64
C GLU A 54 -7.96 -21.25 8.41
N PRO A 55 -7.64 -21.77 7.20
CA PRO A 55 -6.55 -22.69 6.87
C PRO A 55 -5.15 -22.03 6.77
N TYR A 56 -4.15 -22.65 7.39
CA TYR A 56 -2.79 -22.08 7.50
C TYR A 56 -2.11 -21.78 6.17
N TYR A 57 -2.33 -22.63 5.16
CA TYR A 57 -1.74 -22.50 3.82
C TYR A 57 -2.58 -21.67 2.85
N GLN A 58 -3.69 -21.10 3.31
CA GLN A 58 -4.49 -20.19 2.50
C GLN A 58 -3.90 -18.77 2.56
N LYS A 59 -3.82 -18.10 1.40
CA LYS A 59 -3.41 -16.69 1.36
C LYS A 59 -4.37 -15.86 2.20
N LEU A 60 -3.84 -14.92 2.98
CA LEU A 60 -4.68 -13.90 3.60
C LEU A 60 -5.38 -13.09 2.49
N PRO A 61 -6.63 -12.64 2.71
CA PRO A 61 -7.25 -11.66 1.86
C PRO A 61 -6.38 -10.40 1.90
N TYR A 62 -5.57 -10.24 0.86
CA TYR A 62 -4.78 -9.04 0.67
C TYR A 62 -5.74 -7.99 0.13
N VAL A 63 -5.95 -6.91 0.88
CA VAL A 63 -6.44 -5.64 0.33
C VAL A 63 -5.22 -4.75 0.12
N PRO A 64 -4.43 -4.95 -0.95
CA PRO A 64 -3.66 -3.83 -1.41
C PRO A 64 -4.69 -2.82 -1.90
N ALA A 65 -4.73 -1.63 -1.31
CA ALA A 65 -4.79 -0.47 -2.19
C ALA A 65 -3.54 -0.61 -3.06
N SER A 66 -3.66 -1.32 -4.18
CA SER A 66 -2.52 -1.55 -5.04
C SER A 66 -1.97 -0.19 -5.42
N TYR A 67 -0.67 -0.09 -5.61
CA TYR A 67 -0.07 1.18 -6.01
C TYR A 67 -0.79 1.78 -7.22
N GLU A 68 -1.28 0.94 -8.14
CA GLU A 68 -2.13 1.34 -9.26
C GLU A 68 -3.54 1.80 -8.84
N SER A 69 -4.19 1.12 -7.89
CA SER A 69 -5.46 1.56 -7.30
C SER A 69 -5.33 2.91 -6.58
N LEU A 70 -4.20 3.13 -5.89
CA LEU A 70 -3.91 4.38 -5.19
C LEU A 70 -3.57 5.50 -6.17
N LYS A 71 -2.75 5.23 -7.19
CA LYS A 71 -2.49 6.16 -8.30
C LYS A 71 -3.78 6.58 -8.99
N MET A 72 -4.66 5.63 -9.28
CA MET A 72 -5.93 5.90 -9.93
C MET A 72 -6.87 6.68 -9.00
N GLY A 73 -6.91 6.34 -7.72
CA GLY A 73 -7.67 7.08 -6.70
C GLY A 73 -7.19 8.54 -6.55
N ILE A 74 -5.87 8.77 -6.50
CA ILE A 74 -5.29 10.11 -6.46
C ILE A 74 -5.56 10.85 -7.77
N GLY A 75 -5.40 10.19 -8.92
CA GLY A 75 -5.67 10.79 -10.24
C GLY A 75 -7.13 11.23 -10.39
N ILE A 76 -8.09 10.39 -9.95
CA ILE A 76 -9.51 10.73 -9.92
C ILE A 76 -9.77 11.88 -8.94
N GLY A 77 -9.15 11.85 -7.76
CA GLY A 77 -9.30 12.92 -6.75
C GLY A 77 -8.82 14.28 -7.25
N VAL A 78 -7.64 14.32 -7.89
CA VAL A 78 -7.07 15.56 -8.46
C VAL A 78 -7.88 16.05 -9.66
N ALA A 79 -8.26 15.17 -10.59
CA ALA A 79 -9.08 15.54 -11.73
C ALA A 79 -10.47 16.05 -11.31
N GLY A 80 -11.09 15.42 -10.31
CA GLY A 80 -12.36 15.85 -9.74
C GLY A 80 -12.29 17.24 -9.09
N LEU A 81 -11.22 17.53 -8.36
CA LEU A 81 -10.98 18.86 -7.77
C LEU A 81 -10.77 19.93 -8.84
N LEU A 82 -10.00 19.64 -9.89
CA LEU A 82 -9.78 20.58 -10.99
C LEU A 82 -11.07 20.85 -11.79
N ALA A 83 -11.87 19.82 -12.07
CA ALA A 83 -13.15 19.99 -12.75
C ALA A 83 -14.15 20.78 -11.91
N ALA A 84 -14.24 20.51 -10.60
CA ALA A 84 -15.08 21.28 -9.69
C ALA A 84 -14.63 22.75 -9.58
N GLY A 85 -13.32 23.00 -9.52
CA GLY A 85 -12.74 24.34 -9.53
C GLY A 85 -13.02 25.10 -10.84
N ALA A 86 -12.97 24.42 -11.99
CA ALA A 86 -13.31 25.03 -13.28
C ALA A 86 -14.80 25.35 -13.41
N ILE A 87 -15.69 24.48 -12.90
CA ILE A 87 -17.14 24.74 -12.90
C ILE A 87 -17.48 25.87 -11.92
N ALA A 88 -16.92 25.86 -10.71
CA ALA A 88 -17.10 26.95 -9.74
C ALA A 88 -16.52 28.28 -10.28
N GLY A 89 -15.37 28.22 -10.95
CA GLY A 89 -14.75 29.36 -11.63
C GLY A 89 -15.60 29.90 -12.78
N ALA A 90 -16.16 29.02 -13.63
CA ALA A 90 -17.03 29.42 -14.74
C ALA A 90 -18.40 29.97 -14.28
N LEU A 91 -18.95 29.43 -13.18
CA LEU A 91 -20.16 29.95 -12.56
C LEU A 91 -19.90 31.29 -11.85
N SER A 92 -18.70 31.50 -11.30
CA SER A 92 -18.30 32.78 -10.70
C SER A 92 -17.97 33.84 -11.75
N ALA A 93 -17.37 33.46 -12.88
CA ALA A 93 -17.04 34.35 -14.00
C ALA A 93 -18.26 34.88 -14.76
N LYS A 94 -19.43 34.24 -14.63
CA LYS A 94 -20.69 34.77 -15.19
C LYS A 94 -21.27 35.95 -14.39
N LYS A 95 -20.64 36.34 -13.27
CA LYS A 95 -21.11 37.44 -12.42
C LYS A 95 -20.33 38.74 -12.60
N GLU A 96 -19.09 38.72 -13.10
CA GLU A 96 -18.25 39.91 -13.15
C GLU A 96 -17.57 40.01 -14.53
N GLU A 97 -18.24 40.68 -15.45
CA GLU A 97 -17.56 41.38 -16.55
C GLU A 97 -16.71 42.48 -15.92
N GLY A 98 -15.45 42.17 -15.62
CA GLY A 98 -14.50 43.14 -15.11
C GLY A 98 -13.38 42.49 -14.31
N GLU A 99 -12.16 42.80 -14.71
CA GLU A 99 -10.91 42.60 -13.97
C GLU A 99 -10.11 41.32 -14.29
N GLU A 100 -9.41 41.45 -15.41
CA GLU A 100 -8.09 40.90 -15.69
C GLU A 100 -7.19 40.85 -14.43
N GLY A 101 -6.48 39.75 -14.22
CA GLY A 101 -5.28 39.81 -13.38
C GLY A 101 -4.84 38.53 -12.71
N LYS A 102 -3.97 37.80 -13.41
CA LYS A 102 -2.75 37.19 -12.83
C LYS A 102 -2.93 35.98 -11.90
N VAL A 103 -2.57 34.80 -12.40
CA VAL A 103 -1.41 34.05 -11.83
C VAL A 103 -0.66 33.38 -12.98
N GLU A 104 0.51 33.94 -13.23
CA GLU A 104 1.55 33.45 -14.14
C GLU A 104 2.20 32.15 -13.65
N THR A 105 2.41 31.25 -14.61
CA THR A 105 3.58 30.39 -14.88
C THR A 105 4.42 29.80 -13.74
N LYS A 106 4.78 28.51 -13.90
CA LYS A 106 6.09 28.14 -14.47
C LYS A 106 6.13 26.70 -14.99
N GLU A 107 6.47 26.59 -16.28
CA GLU A 107 6.97 25.38 -16.93
C GLU A 107 8.21 24.82 -16.20
N GLY A 108 8.38 23.51 -16.29
CA GLY A 108 9.52 22.81 -15.74
C GLY A 108 10.73 22.80 -16.67
N GLU A 109 11.92 22.69 -16.07
CA GLU A 109 13.15 22.08 -16.60
C GLU A 109 14.05 21.95 -15.35
N GLY A 110 14.71 20.85 -14.97
CA GLY A 110 15.36 19.74 -15.66
C GLY A 110 16.70 19.55 -14.91
N GLY A 111 17.20 18.33 -14.69
CA GLY A 111 18.48 18.19 -13.98
C GLY A 111 19.00 16.76 -13.80
N LYS A 112 19.73 16.28 -14.80
CA LYS A 112 20.57 15.08 -14.82
C LYS A 112 21.82 15.30 -13.94
N ALA A 113 22.20 14.30 -13.14
CA ALA A 113 23.57 14.02 -12.71
C ALA A 113 23.69 12.51 -12.44
#